data_AF-A0AAP0PR27-F1
#
_entry.id   AF-A0AAP0PR27-F1
#
_cell.length_a   1.000
_cell.length_b   1.000
_cell.length_c   1.000
_cell.angle_alpha   90.00
_cell.angle_beta   90.00
_cell.angle_gamma   90.00
#
_symmetry.space_group_name_H-M   'P 1'
#
loop_
_entity.id
_entity.type
_entity.pdbx_description
1 polymer ?
#
loop_
_entity_poly.entity_id
_entity_poly.type
_entity_poly.pdbx_seq_one_letter_code
_entity_poly.pdbx_strand_id
1 'polypeptide(L)'
;MYDEIIGYEDLWREVLGSSFETVKNAVHCPEKQEGASFKEWLTLPDMGLLVSTAFNVILVNLSHGSASTFLPLRSTPTSSSHNRLIIAMANERNIH
;
A
#
# COMPACT_ATOMS: atom_id res chain seq x y z
N MET A 1 4.57 -10.31 -0.98
CA MET A 1 4.38 -9.10 -0.14
C MET A 1 4.54 -9.44 1.34
N TYR A 2 4.02 -10.57 1.83
CA TYR A 2 4.33 -11.03 3.19
C TYR A 2 5.85 -11.22 3.42
N ASP A 3 6.54 -11.86 2.48
CA ASP A 3 8.00 -12.05 2.54
C ASP A 3 8.78 -10.73 2.56
N GLU A 4 8.28 -9.67 1.91
CA GLU A 4 8.87 -8.33 1.93
C GLU A 4 8.75 -7.68 3.32
N ILE A 5 7.63 -7.92 4.01
CA ILE A 5 7.42 -7.41 5.37
C ILE A 5 8.33 -8.13 6.36
N ILE A 6 8.42 -9.46 6.28
CA ILE A 6 9.26 -10.27 7.17
C ILE A 6 10.75 -10.06 6.87
N GLY A 7 11.15 -9.99 5.60
CA GLY A 7 12.55 -9.79 5.20
C GLY A 7 13.13 -8.44 5.61
N TYR A 8 12.27 -7.43 5.80
CA TYR A 8 12.66 -6.08 6.22
C TYR A 8 11.89 -5.61 7.46
N GLU A 9 11.67 -6.53 8.41
CA GLU A 9 10.82 -6.30 9.58
C GLU A 9 11.22 -5.05 10.39
N ASP A 10 12.51 -4.85 10.67
CA ASP A 10 12.99 -3.71 11.45
C ASP A 10 12.59 -2.37 10.82
N LEU A 11 12.78 -2.25 9.50
CA LEU A 11 12.42 -1.05 8.76
C LEU A 11 10.90 -0.86 8.69
N TRP A 12 10.14 -1.93 8.49
CA TRP A 12 8.67 -1.83 8.48
C TRP A 12 8.09 -1.52 9.85
N ARG A 13 8.71 -1.99 10.94
CA ARG A 13 8.34 -1.61 12.31
C ARG A 13 8.62 -0.15 12.60
N GLU A 14 9.76 0.38 12.13
CA GLU A 14 10.08 1.81 12.25
C GLU A 14 9.07 2.68 11.49
N VAL A 15 8.76 2.30 10.26
CA VAL A 15 7.91 3.08 9.35
C VAL A 15 6.43 3.02 9.74
N LEU A 16 5.92 1.83 10.02
CA LEU A 16 4.49 1.62 10.29
C LEU A 16 4.14 1.80 11.77
N GLY A 17 5.12 1.73 12.66
CA GLY A 17 4.92 1.85 14.10
C GLY A 17 3.82 0.92 14.61
N SER A 18 2.79 1.50 15.22
CA SER A 18 1.64 0.75 15.75
C SER A 18 0.84 0.00 14.70
N SER A 19 0.88 0.42 13.43
CA SER A 19 0.14 -0.23 12.34
C SER A 19 0.81 -1.52 11.85
N PHE A 20 2.07 -1.79 12.24
CA PHE A 20 2.84 -2.92 11.71
C PHE A 20 2.14 -4.27 11.83
N GLU A 21 1.60 -4.61 13.00
CA GLU A 21 0.95 -5.92 13.21
C GLU A 21 -0.34 -6.04 12.38
N THR A 22 -1.11 -4.95 12.26
CA THR A 22 -2.31 -4.90 11.42
C THR A 22 -1.96 -5.10 9.95
N VAL A 23 -0.94 -4.40 9.45
CA VAL A 23 -0.49 -4.50 8.06
C VAL A 23 0.08 -5.88 7.76
N LYS A 24 0.92 -6.41 8.66
CA LYS A 24 1.46 -7.77 8.55
C LYS A 24 0.34 -8.80 8.45
N ASN A 25 -0.67 -8.72 9.31
CA ASN A 25 -1.79 -9.66 9.31
C ASN A 25 -2.68 -9.53 8.06
N ALA A 26 -2.95 -8.31 7.61
CA ALA A 26 -3.70 -8.04 6.39
C ALA A 26 -3.00 -8.61 5.15
N VAL A 27 -1.68 -8.46 5.06
CA VAL A 27 -0.86 -8.98 3.96
C VAL A 27 -0.65 -10.48 4.07
N HIS A 28 -0.70 -11.02 5.28
CA HIS A 28 -0.66 -12.46 5.54
C HIS A 28 -1.99 -13.16 5.25
N CYS A 29 -3.04 -12.45 4.81
CA CYS A 29 -4.38 -13.03 4.66
C CYS A 29 -4.28 -14.40 3.99
N PRO A 30 -4.52 -15.50 4.73
CA PRO A 30 -4.49 -16.82 4.14
C PRO A 30 -5.59 -16.86 3.08
N GLU A 31 -5.51 -17.83 2.17
CA GLU A 31 -6.57 -18.21 1.24
C GLU A 31 -7.85 -18.61 2.00
N LYS A 32 -8.48 -17.66 2.69
CA LYS A 32 -9.77 -17.85 3.35
C LYS A 32 -10.77 -17.99 2.22
N GLN A 33 -11.46 -19.14 2.18
CA GLN A 33 -12.53 -19.39 1.22
C GLN A 33 -13.64 -18.33 1.24
N GLU A 34 -13.76 -17.57 2.34
CA GLU A 34 -14.75 -16.50 2.55
C GLU A 34 -14.24 -15.10 2.14
N GLY A 35 -12.98 -14.95 1.70
CA GLY A 35 -12.38 -13.66 1.37
C GLY A 35 -11.94 -12.84 2.59
N ALA A 36 -11.42 -11.63 2.34
CA ALA A 36 -10.95 -10.71 3.39
C ALA A 36 -12.10 -9.83 3.91
N SER A 37 -12.33 -9.85 5.22
CA SER A 37 -13.29 -8.94 5.87
C SER A 37 -12.76 -7.50 5.85
N PHE A 38 -13.66 -6.52 5.97
CA PHE A 38 -13.27 -5.09 5.99
C PHE A 38 -12.25 -4.75 7.09
N LYS A 39 -12.24 -5.50 8.20
CA LYS A 39 -11.27 -5.31 9.29
C LYS A 39 -9.85 -5.75 8.92
N GLU A 40 -9.71 -6.56 7.88
CA GLU A 40 -8.45 -7.07 7.35
C GLU A 40 -7.97 -6.24 6.15
N TRP A 41 -8.72 -5.20 5.76
CA TRP A 41 -8.31 -4.33 4.67
C TRP A 41 -7.25 -3.35 5.12
N LEU A 42 -6.25 -3.14 4.26
CA LEU A 42 -5.26 -2.09 4.45
C LEU A 42 -5.90 -0.72 4.22
N THR A 43 -5.47 0.26 5.00
CA THR A 43 -5.77 1.66 4.70
C THR A 43 -5.01 2.09 3.44
N LEU A 44 -5.54 3.07 2.72
CA LEU A 44 -4.86 3.61 1.52
C LEU A 44 -3.44 4.10 1.83
N PRO A 45 -3.15 4.80 2.95
CA PRO A 45 -1.79 5.14 3.32
C PRO A 45 -0.85 3.94 3.49
N ASP A 46 -1.26 2.92 4.25
CA ASP A 46 -0.43 1.75 4.52
C ASP A 46 -0.20 0.93 3.25
N MET A 47 -1.27 0.68 2.48
CA MET A 47 -1.19 -0.03 1.20
C MET A 47 -0.31 0.74 0.21
N GLY A 48 -0.48 2.05 0.14
CA GLY A 48 0.21 2.88 -0.83
C GLY A 48 1.72 2.90 -0.62
N LEU A 49 2.14 3.01 0.64
CA LEU A 49 3.54 2.96 1.04
C LEU A 49 4.15 1.56 0.85
N LEU A 50 3.38 0.51 1.15
CA LEU A 50 3.80 -0.87 0.97
C LEU A 50 4.05 -1.19 -0.51
N VAL A 51 3.10 -0.86 -1.38
CA VAL A 51 3.19 -1.09 -2.82
C VAL A 51 4.30 -0.25 -3.45
N SER A 52 4.39 1.05 -3.13
CA SER A 52 5.44 1.91 -3.69
C SER A 52 6.82 1.36 -3.37
N THR A 53 7.04 0.96 -2.11
CA THR A 53 8.33 0.47 -1.63
C THR A 53 8.66 -0.93 -2.16
N ALA A 54 7.73 -1.88 -2.07
CA ALA A 54 7.97 -3.27 -2.45
C ALA A 54 8.25 -3.44 -3.95
N PHE A 55 7.58 -2.65 -4.80
CA PHE A 55 7.76 -2.71 -6.25
C PHE A 55 8.71 -1.65 -6.80
N ASN A 56 9.25 -0.79 -5.94
CA ASN A 56 10.07 0.35 -6.37
C ASN A 56 9.38 1.20 -7.45
N VAL A 57 8.14 1.62 -7.15
CA VAL A 57 7.32 2.45 -8.04
C VAL A 57 6.81 3.68 -7.31
N ILE A 58 6.62 4.77 -8.04
CA ILE A 58 5.82 5.90 -7.58
C ILE A 58 4.36 5.51 -7.76
N LEU A 59 3.62 5.38 -6.67
CA LEU A 59 2.18 5.12 -6.73
C LEU A 59 1.42 6.44 -6.64
N VAL A 60 0.58 6.72 -7.64
CA VAL A 60 -0.32 7.87 -7.63
C VAL A 60 -1.75 7.37 -7.52
N ASN A 61 -2.40 7.68 -6.40
CA ASN A 61 -3.83 7.46 -6.21
C ASN A 61 -4.60 8.73 -6.57
N LEU A 62 -5.51 8.63 -7.53
CA LEU A 62 -6.41 9.70 -7.93
C LEU A 62 -7.83 9.37 -7.46
N SER A 63 -8.47 10.29 -6.76
CA SER A 63 -9.89 10.19 -6.37
C SER A 63 -10.61 11.51 -6.60
N HIS A 64 -11.94 11.50 -6.54
CA HIS A 64 -12.74 12.70 -6.80
C HIS A 64 -12.40 13.83 -5.81
N GLY A 65 -11.65 14.83 -6.28
CA GLY A 65 -11.23 16.00 -5.52
C GLY A 65 -9.94 15.81 -4.70
N SER A 66 -9.22 14.70 -4.85
CA SER A 66 -7.94 14.49 -4.16
C SER A 66 -6.98 13.60 -4.95
N ALA A 67 -5.69 13.83 -4.75
CA ALA A 67 -4.62 13.00 -5.26
C ALA A 67 -3.61 12.72 -4.13
N SER A 68 -3.12 11.49 -4.05
CA SER A 68 -2.07 11.10 -3.11
C SER A 68 -0.94 10.42 -3.88
N THR A 69 0.29 10.79 -3.58
CA THR A 69 1.49 10.20 -4.20
C THR A 69 2.32 9.53 -3.13
N PHE A 70 2.63 8.25 -3.33
CA PHE A 70 3.47 7.45 -2.45
C PHE A 70 4.79 7.18 -3.15
N LEU A 71 5.88 7.43 -2.43
CA LEU A 71 7.24 7.22 -2.92
C LEU A 71 7.82 5.94 -2.29
N PRO A 72 8.68 5.21 -3.02
CA PRO A 72 9.42 4.10 -2.45
C PRO A 72 10.41 4.57 -1.38
N LEU A 73 10.52 3.84 -0.27
CA LEU A 73 11.48 4.14 0.80
C LEU A 73 12.93 3.76 0.45
N ARG A 74 13.11 2.71 -0.35
CA ARG A 74 14.40 1.99 -0.47
C ARG A 74 15.06 2.09 -1.86
N SER A 75 14.62 3.01 -2.71
CA SER A 75 15.07 3.03 -4.10
C SER A 75 16.17 4.05 -4.37
N THR A 76 17.16 3.66 -5.18
CA THR A 76 17.89 4.62 -6.01
C THR A 76 16.88 5.49 -6.76
N PRO A 77 17.09 6.82 -6.87
CA PRO A 77 16.18 7.70 -7.59
C PRO A 77 15.86 7.09 -8.95
N THR A 78 14.57 6.82 -9.20
CA THR A 78 14.13 6.22 -10.46
C THR A 78 14.37 7.25 -11.57
N SER A 79 15.54 7.15 -12.21
CA SER A 79 15.96 8.01 -13.33
C SER A 79 14.99 7.94 -14.52
N SER A 80 14.13 6.92 -14.55
CA SER A 80 13.15 6.72 -15.62
C SER A 80 11.74 7.12 -15.18
N SER A 81 11.06 7.88 -16.05
CA SER A 81 9.64 8.21 -16.01
C SER A 81 8.69 6.99 -16.05
N HIS A 82 9.22 5.76 -16.15
CA HIS A 82 8.45 4.54 -16.43
C HIS A 82 8.08 3.70 -15.19
N ASN A 83 8.54 4.06 -13.98
CA ASN A 83 8.21 3.34 -12.74
C ASN A 83 7.04 4.00 -11.99
N ARG A 84 5.92 4.26 -12.68
CA ARG A 84 4.73 4.85 -12.07
C ARG A 84 3.55 3.89 -12.15
N LEU A 85 2.95 3.61 -11.01
CA LEU A 85 1.66 2.93 -10.94
C LEU A 85 0.60 3.99 -10.65
N ILE A 86 -0.41 4.10 -11.51
CA ILE A 86 -1.51 5.05 -11.32
C ILE A 86 -2.78 4.25 -11.06
N ILE A 87 -3.43 4.53 -9.93
CA ILE A 87 -4.71 3.95 -9.57
C ILE A 87 -5.72 5.09 -9.48
N ALA A 88 -6.81 5.00 -10.25
CA ALA A 88 -7.93 5.93 -10.15
C ALA A 88 -9.08 5.24 -9.41
N MET A 89 -9.39 5.72 -8.21
CA MET A 89 -10.53 5.25 -7.44
C MET A 89 -11.69 6.23 -7.60
N ALA A 90 -12.69 5.81 -8.37
CA ALA A 90 -13.98 6.49 -8.43
C ALA A 90 -14.83 6.01 -7.25
N ASN A 91 -14.86 6.78 -6.16
CA ASN A 91 -15.92 6.61 -5.17
C ASN A 91 -17.20 7.20 -5.77
N GLU A 92 -18.17 6.36 -6.08
CA GLU A 92 -19.56 6.80 -6.28
C GLU A 92 -20.03 7.41 -4.96
N ARG A 93 -19.90 8.73 -4.81
CA ARG A 93 -20.72 9.43 -3.84
C ARG A 93 -22.15 9.23 -4.32
N ASN A 94 -22.91 8.39 -3.61
CA ASN A 94 -24.36 8.27 -3.76
C ASN A 94 -24.95 9.67 -3.95
N ILE A 95 -25.44 9.94 -5.16
CA ILE A 95 -26.23 11.12 -5.47
C ILE A 95 -27.66 10.77 -5.06
N HIS A 96 -27.99 10.90 -3.78
CA HIS A 96 -29.37 10.95 -3.30
C HIS A 96 -29.47 11.86 -2.09
#